data_AF-A0A924G6A2-F1
#
_entry.id   AF-A0A924G6A2-F1
#
_cell.length_a   1.000
_cell.length_b   1.000
_cell.length_c   1.000
_cell.angle_alpha   90.00
_cell.angle_beta   90.00
_cell.angle_gamma   90.00
#
_symmetry.space_group_name_H-M   'P 1'
#
loop_
_entity.id
_entity.type
_entity.pdbx_description
1 polymer ?
#
loop_
_entity_poly.entity_id
_entity_poly.type
_entity_poly.pdbx_seq_one_letter_code
_entity_poly.pdbx_strand_id
1 'polypeptide(L)'
;VWLKGGDEKTEPKISSEFKVVNNHIHHYGVIQKIYAAAINAGFSGGGGGGHHPCVGAYIAHNMVHDAPHVGILFGSWNNNFEYNEIFNYCLVSDDMGAFYSYDLYERMGGQTFAYNFMHNSSIGDAIYFDHDHRDMKIYGNIVALNSAPKRRGTGFLYKIGSQVKNPQTITCYNNMAINCNYGFEVVTTGSPATNVFDNNIAVSCTVPYEYKYVTDKARDTASTAITNGTNLTYTTDPGFVNMKAYNFRLKADSKIFKDLPNFKSLPIDKMGLFIDDYRKVLPTDKEVNRFINLKSKDGYGTDILDRG
;
A
#
# COMPACT_ATOMS: atom_id res chain seq x y z
N VAL A 1 4.80 12.01 12.58
CA VAL A 1 6.27 12.03 12.39
C VAL A 1 6.57 12.65 11.04
N TRP A 2 7.39 13.71 11.00
CA TRP A 2 7.79 14.38 9.75
C TRP A 2 9.27 14.12 9.50
N LEU A 3 9.61 13.49 8.37
CA LEU A 3 10.99 13.12 8.03
C LEU A 3 11.50 13.94 6.86
N LYS A 4 12.44 14.85 7.11
CA LYS A 4 13.09 15.66 6.07
C LYS A 4 14.61 15.59 6.22
N GLY A 5 15.30 14.99 5.25
CA GLY A 5 16.74 14.75 5.30
C GLY A 5 17.25 13.89 4.15
N GLY A 6 18.57 13.69 4.13
CA GLY A 6 19.28 13.13 2.99
C GLY A 6 19.53 14.15 1.88
N ASP A 7 20.23 13.74 0.83
CA ASP A 7 20.52 14.58 -0.33
C ASP A 7 20.19 13.85 -1.63
N GLU A 8 19.11 14.28 -2.28
CA GLU A 8 18.62 13.75 -3.55
C GLU A 8 19.34 14.32 -4.78
N LYS A 9 20.18 15.35 -4.62
CA LYS A 9 20.95 15.99 -5.70
C LYS A 9 22.27 15.29 -6.02
N THR A 10 22.69 14.37 -5.15
CA THR A 10 23.92 13.59 -5.30
C THR A 10 23.66 12.29 -6.06
N GLU A 11 24.72 11.75 -6.67
CA GLU A 11 24.70 10.44 -7.33
C GLU A 11 25.94 9.64 -6.88
N PRO A 12 25.79 8.59 -6.03
CA PRO A 12 24.53 8.10 -5.48
C PRO A 12 23.90 9.10 -4.51
N LYS A 13 22.56 9.06 -4.39
CA LYS A 13 21.81 9.87 -3.41
C LYS A 13 22.27 9.54 -1.99
N ILE A 14 22.42 10.56 -1.15
CA ILE A 14 22.85 10.39 0.24
C ILE A 14 21.65 10.13 1.12
N SER A 15 21.68 9.00 1.83
CA SER A 15 20.66 8.60 2.80
C SER A 15 20.58 9.56 3.99
N SER A 16 19.36 9.73 4.51
CA SER A 16 19.06 10.40 5.77
C SER A 16 19.36 9.54 7.00
N GLU A 17 19.50 8.22 6.81
CA GLU A 17 19.63 7.21 7.88
C GLU A 17 18.50 7.24 8.92
N PHE A 18 17.35 7.87 8.60
CA PHE A 18 16.23 7.93 9.52
C PHE A 18 15.64 6.55 9.77
N LYS A 19 15.29 6.30 11.04
CA LYS A 19 14.61 5.07 11.47
C LYS A 19 13.36 5.43 12.25
N VAL A 20 12.21 4.96 11.76
CA VAL A 20 10.93 5.02 12.49
C VAL A 20 10.49 3.57 12.68
N VAL A 21 10.86 3.00 13.82
CA VAL A 21 10.73 1.55 14.07
C VAL A 21 9.97 1.27 15.36
N ASN A 22 9.07 0.28 15.33
CA ASN A 22 8.33 -0.23 16.49
C ASN A 22 7.43 0.81 17.20
N ASN A 23 6.88 1.78 16.45
CA ASN A 23 6.00 2.81 17.00
C ASN A 23 4.53 2.43 16.90
N HIS A 24 3.77 2.78 17.92
CA HIS A 24 2.31 2.68 17.94
C HIS A 24 1.73 4.08 17.81
N ILE A 25 1.19 4.42 16.64
CA ILE A 25 0.71 5.77 16.32
C ILE A 25 -0.77 5.70 15.98
N HIS A 26 -1.62 6.29 16.81
CA HIS A 26 -3.06 6.17 16.65
C HIS A 26 -3.82 7.43 17.01
N HIS A 27 -5.07 7.52 16.53
CA HIS A 27 -6.01 8.61 16.82
C HIS A 27 -5.42 10.01 16.55
N TYR A 28 -4.74 10.14 15.41
CA TYR A 28 -4.15 11.40 14.96
C TYR A 28 -5.08 12.15 14.00
N GLY A 29 -4.67 13.35 13.57
CA GLY A 29 -5.47 14.16 12.65
C GLY A 29 -6.74 14.75 13.29
N VAL A 30 -6.73 15.01 14.61
CA VAL A 30 -7.85 15.58 15.36
C VAL A 30 -8.19 17.01 14.90
N ILE A 31 -7.15 17.82 14.64
CA ILE A 31 -7.30 19.23 14.20
C ILE A 31 -7.35 19.29 12.67
N GLN A 32 -6.32 18.77 12.00
CA GLN A 32 -6.27 18.64 10.55
C GLN A 32 -6.61 17.19 10.18
N LYS A 33 -7.77 16.99 9.53
CA LYS A 33 -8.26 15.64 9.19
C LYS A 33 -7.69 15.11 7.88
N ILE A 34 -7.39 16.01 6.93
CA ILE A 34 -7.01 15.68 5.55
C ILE A 34 -5.50 15.91 5.38
N TYR A 35 -4.83 14.98 4.69
CA TYR A 35 -3.37 14.92 4.50
C TYR A 35 -2.53 14.91 5.81
N ALA A 36 -3.15 14.66 6.96
CA ALA A 36 -2.45 14.49 8.22
C ALA A 36 -2.12 13.00 8.45
N ALA A 37 -0.89 12.61 8.13
CA ALA A 37 -0.41 11.23 8.27
C ALA A 37 0.28 10.97 9.61
N ALA A 38 0.30 9.71 10.03
CA ALA A 38 1.10 9.25 11.17
C ALA A 38 2.59 9.46 10.90
N ILE A 39 3.04 9.13 9.68
CA ILE A 39 4.41 9.28 9.22
C ILE A 39 4.36 9.93 7.83
N ASN A 40 5.16 10.96 7.64
CA ASN A 40 5.36 11.61 6.34
C ASN A 40 6.85 11.55 6.00
N ALA A 41 7.16 10.82 4.92
CA ALA A 41 8.50 10.55 4.44
C ALA A 41 8.66 11.06 3.00
N GLY A 42 8.82 12.38 2.86
CA GLY A 42 9.17 13.00 1.57
C GLY A 42 8.02 13.66 0.79
N PHE A 43 6.82 13.76 1.38
CA PHE A 43 5.65 14.37 0.75
C PHE A 43 5.27 15.69 1.42
N SER A 44 4.89 16.72 0.67
CA SER A 44 4.29 17.94 1.26
C SER A 44 3.02 18.34 0.51
N GLY A 45 2.13 19.12 1.12
CA GLY A 45 0.94 19.65 0.43
C GLY A 45 -0.31 18.77 0.41
N GLY A 46 -1.40 19.30 -0.15
CA GLY A 46 -2.64 18.60 -0.47
C GLY A 46 -3.09 18.98 -1.88
N GLY A 47 -3.80 18.10 -2.57
CA GLY A 47 -4.50 18.39 -3.82
C GLY A 47 -3.66 18.72 -5.06
N GLY A 48 -2.36 18.44 -5.04
CA GLY A 48 -1.49 18.73 -6.20
C GLY A 48 -0.01 18.41 -6.04
N GLY A 49 0.40 17.75 -4.95
CA GLY A 49 1.76 17.25 -4.80
C GLY A 49 2.81 18.29 -4.45
N GLY A 50 3.21 18.32 -3.19
CA GLY A 50 4.46 18.92 -2.75
C GLY A 50 5.48 17.83 -2.42
N HIS A 51 6.74 18.23 -2.37
CA HIS A 51 7.87 17.34 -2.24
C HIS A 51 8.84 17.87 -1.19
N HIS A 52 9.45 16.98 -0.40
CA HIS A 52 10.63 17.33 0.37
C HIS A 52 11.63 16.16 0.40
N PRO A 53 12.94 16.42 0.56
CA PRO A 53 13.92 15.35 0.61
C PRO A 53 13.68 14.43 1.81
N CYS A 54 13.55 13.14 1.55
CA CYS A 54 13.59 12.07 2.51
C CYS A 54 14.17 10.84 1.80
N VAL A 55 15.50 10.73 1.85
CA VAL A 55 16.22 9.68 1.14
C VAL A 55 16.59 8.56 2.11
N GLY A 56 16.38 7.29 1.73
CA GLY A 56 16.96 6.15 2.45
C GLY A 56 16.39 5.88 3.85
N ALA A 57 15.21 6.40 4.19
CA ALA A 57 14.60 6.16 5.49
C ALA A 57 14.13 4.71 5.64
N TYR A 58 14.28 4.16 6.85
CA TYR A 58 13.79 2.84 7.25
C TYR A 58 12.59 2.98 8.18
N ILE A 59 11.40 2.65 7.66
CA ILE A 59 10.11 2.83 8.34
C ILE A 59 9.49 1.44 8.49
N ALA A 60 9.67 0.84 9.67
CA ALA A 60 9.35 -0.57 9.84
C ALA A 60 8.68 -0.92 11.16
N HIS A 61 7.90 -2.01 11.19
CA HIS A 61 7.28 -2.52 12.42
C HIS A 61 6.40 -1.51 13.15
N ASN A 62 5.85 -0.51 12.46
CA ASN A 62 4.94 0.45 13.07
C ASN A 62 3.50 -0.08 13.01
N MET A 63 2.72 0.20 14.05
CA MET A 63 1.28 -0.01 14.07
C MET A 63 0.59 1.35 13.98
N VAL A 64 -0.08 1.61 12.86
CA VAL A 64 -0.73 2.88 12.54
C VAL A 64 -2.23 2.67 12.38
N HIS A 65 -3.05 3.35 13.19
CA HIS A 65 -4.50 3.19 13.08
C HIS A 65 -5.34 4.36 13.59
N ASP A 66 -6.65 4.27 13.36
CA ASP A 66 -7.64 5.31 13.70
C ASP A 66 -7.28 6.65 13.05
N ALA A 67 -7.12 6.61 11.73
CA ALA A 67 -6.75 7.74 10.91
C ALA A 67 -7.98 8.32 10.18
N PRO A 68 -8.21 9.64 10.24
CA PRO A 68 -9.31 10.25 9.50
C PRO A 68 -9.15 10.11 7.97
N HIS A 69 -7.92 10.03 7.47
CA HIS A 69 -7.65 10.04 6.03
C HIS A 69 -6.56 9.05 5.62
N VAL A 70 -5.30 9.29 5.98
CA VAL A 70 -4.15 8.56 5.43
C VAL A 70 -3.31 7.91 6.54
N GLY A 71 -2.76 6.73 6.26
CA GLY A 71 -1.78 6.06 7.12
C GLY A 71 -0.43 6.78 7.08
N ILE A 72 0.32 6.52 6.01
CA ILE A 72 1.66 7.03 5.75
C ILE A 72 1.68 7.78 4.41
N LEU A 73 2.22 9.00 4.44
CA LEU A 73 2.56 9.74 3.24
C LEU A 73 4.02 9.48 2.88
N PHE A 74 4.30 9.22 1.61
CA PHE A 74 5.67 8.95 1.15
C PHE A 74 6.02 9.74 -0.10
N GLY A 75 7.31 9.90 -0.37
CA GLY A 75 7.86 10.66 -1.49
C GLY A 75 9.38 10.44 -1.58
N SER A 76 10.07 11.24 -2.39
CA SER A 76 11.54 11.22 -2.49
C SER A 76 12.09 9.83 -2.83
N TRP A 77 13.23 9.39 -2.27
CA TRP A 77 14.02 8.31 -2.88
C TRP A 77 14.41 7.18 -1.92
N ASN A 78 14.28 5.94 -2.40
CA ASN A 78 14.89 4.75 -1.79
C ASN A 78 14.53 4.52 -0.32
N ASN A 79 13.32 4.87 0.12
CA ASN A 79 12.85 4.55 1.46
C ASN A 79 12.30 3.11 1.51
N ASN A 80 12.42 2.49 2.67
CA ASN A 80 11.97 1.15 2.94
C ASN A 80 10.81 1.19 3.94
N PHE A 81 9.65 0.69 3.50
CA PHE A 81 8.44 0.51 4.29
C PHE A 81 8.23 -0.98 4.51
N GLU A 82 8.60 -1.49 5.69
CA GLU A 82 8.61 -2.94 5.93
C GLU A 82 7.91 -3.38 7.20
N TYR A 83 7.19 -4.50 7.18
CA TYR A 83 6.57 -5.07 8.38
C TYR A 83 5.63 -4.09 9.13
N ASN A 84 5.12 -3.04 8.49
CA ASN A 84 4.15 -2.15 9.14
C ASN A 84 2.76 -2.79 9.13
N GLU A 85 1.98 -2.49 10.15
CA GLU A 85 0.57 -2.82 10.23
C GLU A 85 -0.25 -1.52 10.23
N ILE A 86 -1.14 -1.36 9.25
CA ILE A 86 -1.92 -0.14 9.05
C ILE A 86 -3.39 -0.47 8.86
N PHE A 87 -4.26 0.04 9.73
CA PHE A 87 -5.69 -0.28 9.69
C PHE A 87 -6.56 0.86 10.21
N ASN A 88 -7.88 0.78 9.98
CA ASN A 88 -8.83 1.82 10.41
C ASN A 88 -8.39 3.23 9.96
N TYR A 89 -8.08 3.37 8.67
CA TYR A 89 -7.81 4.65 8.01
C TYR A 89 -8.91 4.98 6.99
N CYS A 90 -8.89 6.19 6.42
CA CYS A 90 -10.01 6.74 5.65
C CYS A 90 -11.34 6.76 6.43
N LEU A 91 -11.30 7.04 7.74
CA LEU A 91 -12.51 7.06 8.57
C LEU A 91 -13.41 8.27 8.32
N VAL A 92 -12.87 9.33 7.72
CA VAL A 92 -13.57 10.58 7.41
C VAL A 92 -13.65 10.82 5.90
N SER A 93 -12.56 10.64 5.16
CA SER A 93 -12.49 10.89 3.70
C SER A 93 -11.82 9.72 2.98
N ASP A 94 -12.20 9.48 1.74
CA ASP A 94 -11.55 8.52 0.85
C ASP A 94 -10.49 9.22 -0.05
N ASP A 95 -10.12 8.60 -1.17
CA ASP A 95 -9.01 8.99 -2.07
C ASP A 95 -7.63 9.04 -1.40
N MET A 96 -7.40 8.14 -0.45
CA MET A 96 -6.10 7.90 0.19
C MET A 96 -5.91 6.41 0.44
N GLY A 97 -4.72 6.05 0.92
CA GLY A 97 -4.46 4.69 1.37
C GLY A 97 -3.69 4.58 2.68
N ALA A 98 -3.42 3.33 3.04
CA ALA A 98 -2.47 3.01 4.09
C ALA A 98 -1.10 3.63 3.76
N PHE A 99 -0.72 3.57 2.49
CA PHE A 99 0.38 4.31 1.90
C PHE A 99 -0.15 5.15 0.74
N TYR A 100 0.15 6.45 0.75
CA TYR A 100 -0.22 7.36 -0.33
C TYR A 100 0.94 8.28 -0.70
N SER A 101 1.07 8.55 -2.00
CA SER A 101 1.91 9.61 -2.52
C SER A 101 1.35 10.17 -3.81
N TYR A 102 1.63 11.45 -4.04
CA TYR A 102 1.61 12.07 -5.36
C TYR A 102 2.94 12.79 -5.57
N ASP A 103 3.64 12.49 -6.66
CA ASP A 103 4.84 13.23 -7.06
C ASP A 103 5.10 13.15 -8.59
N LEU A 104 6.10 13.89 -9.05
CA LEU A 104 6.58 13.92 -10.45
C LEU A 104 7.79 13.00 -10.63
N TYR A 105 7.97 12.53 -11.87
CA TYR A 105 9.02 11.58 -12.27
C TYR A 105 10.44 11.92 -11.79
N GLU A 106 10.83 13.19 -11.78
CA GLU A 106 12.17 13.63 -11.40
C GLU A 106 12.40 13.68 -9.88
N ARG A 107 11.37 13.48 -9.07
CA ARG A 107 11.39 13.71 -7.63
C ARG A 107 11.19 12.46 -6.77
N MET A 108 10.77 11.34 -7.36
CA MET A 108 10.53 10.13 -6.59
C MET A 108 10.90 8.85 -7.32
N GLY A 109 11.42 7.87 -6.57
CA GLY A 109 11.61 6.51 -7.07
C GLY A 109 12.33 5.59 -6.10
N GLY A 110 12.37 4.29 -6.44
CA GLY A 110 13.18 3.30 -5.72
C GLY A 110 12.59 2.84 -4.37
N GLN A 111 11.33 3.18 -4.09
CA GLN A 111 10.70 2.83 -2.81
C GLN A 111 10.47 1.32 -2.69
N THR A 112 10.62 0.80 -1.48
CA THR A 112 10.36 -0.60 -1.17
C THR A 112 9.21 -0.74 -0.18
N PHE A 113 8.20 -1.53 -0.54
CA PHE A 113 7.08 -1.93 0.30
C PHE A 113 7.14 -3.44 0.50
N ALA A 114 7.63 -3.89 1.66
CA ALA A 114 7.84 -5.30 1.92
C ALA A 114 7.12 -5.79 3.17
N TYR A 115 6.38 -6.89 3.08
CA TYR A 115 5.82 -7.55 4.27
C TYR A 115 4.92 -6.65 5.12
N ASN A 116 4.21 -5.68 4.53
CA ASN A 116 3.25 -4.86 5.29
C ASN A 116 1.88 -5.54 5.34
N PHE A 117 1.15 -5.29 6.43
CA PHE A 117 -0.23 -5.73 6.60
C PHE A 117 -1.17 -4.53 6.64
N MET A 118 -2.08 -4.43 5.66
CA MET A 118 -3.02 -3.32 5.55
C MET A 118 -4.44 -3.88 5.56
N HIS A 119 -5.27 -3.46 6.51
CA HIS A 119 -6.59 -4.07 6.67
C HIS A 119 -7.63 -3.10 7.23
N ASN A 120 -8.91 -3.49 7.16
CA ASN A 120 -10.02 -2.74 7.77
C ASN A 120 -10.05 -1.26 7.36
N SER A 121 -10.17 -1.00 6.06
CA SER A 121 -10.48 0.33 5.53
C SER A 121 -11.55 0.19 4.45
N SER A 122 -12.79 0.48 4.80
CA SER A 122 -13.94 0.19 3.94
C SER A 122 -14.01 1.06 2.69
N ILE A 123 -13.38 2.24 2.72
CA ILE A 123 -13.40 3.21 1.62
C ILE A 123 -11.99 3.72 1.26
N GLY A 124 -10.93 3.18 1.87
CA GLY A 124 -9.55 3.53 1.54
C GLY A 124 -8.89 2.49 0.66
N ASP A 125 -7.84 2.88 -0.04
CA ASP A 125 -6.96 1.97 -0.79
C ASP A 125 -5.81 1.48 0.10
N ALA A 126 -5.02 0.48 -0.28
CA ALA A 126 -3.88 0.05 0.54
C ALA A 126 -2.58 0.76 0.12
N ILE A 127 -1.98 0.33 -0.98
CA ILE A 127 -0.81 1.00 -1.57
C ILE A 127 -1.31 1.81 -2.76
N TYR A 128 -1.34 3.13 -2.60
CA TYR A 128 -1.83 4.06 -3.62
C TYR A 128 -0.69 4.90 -4.19
N PHE A 129 -0.32 4.56 -5.41
CA PHE A 129 0.61 5.30 -6.25
C PHE A 129 -0.15 6.25 -7.16
N ASP A 130 -0.22 7.51 -6.75
CA ASP A 130 -0.92 8.53 -7.49
C ASP A 130 0.02 9.39 -8.33
N HIS A 131 -0.12 9.37 -9.65
CA HIS A 131 0.83 10.00 -10.58
C HIS A 131 2.15 9.23 -10.73
N ASP A 132 3.33 9.85 -10.59
CA ASP A 132 4.61 9.24 -11.01
C ASP A 132 5.34 8.48 -9.91
N HIS A 133 5.57 7.18 -10.13
CA HIS A 133 6.24 6.25 -9.23
C HIS A 133 7.13 5.30 -10.02
N ARG A 134 8.45 5.56 -10.09
CA ARG A 134 9.43 4.72 -10.80
C ARG A 134 10.25 3.83 -9.87
N ASP A 135 10.75 2.73 -10.41
CA ASP A 135 11.69 1.83 -9.76
C ASP A 135 11.15 1.23 -8.45
N MET A 136 9.82 1.04 -8.37
CA MET A 136 9.13 0.62 -7.15
C MET A 136 9.26 -0.89 -6.92
N LYS A 137 9.41 -1.31 -5.66
CA LYS A 137 9.48 -2.73 -5.24
C LYS A 137 8.37 -3.02 -4.23
N ILE A 138 7.49 -3.97 -4.53
CA ILE A 138 6.29 -4.28 -3.75
C ILE A 138 6.21 -5.79 -3.60
N TYR A 139 6.51 -6.32 -2.43
CA TYR A 139 6.50 -7.77 -2.26
C TYR A 139 6.12 -8.23 -0.86
N GLY A 140 5.50 -9.41 -0.79
CA GLY A 140 5.17 -10.03 0.47
C GLY A 140 4.11 -9.30 1.30
N ASN A 141 3.40 -8.32 0.73
CA ASN A 141 2.38 -7.55 1.45
C ASN A 141 1.04 -8.29 1.50
N ILE A 142 0.32 -8.10 2.59
CA ILE A 142 -1.04 -8.62 2.78
C ILE A 142 -1.99 -7.44 2.87
N VAL A 143 -3.01 -7.45 2.01
CA VAL A 143 -4.06 -6.45 2.02
C VAL A 143 -5.41 -7.13 2.26
N ALA A 144 -6.15 -6.70 3.28
CA ALA A 144 -7.46 -7.23 3.65
C ALA A 144 -8.44 -6.10 4.02
N LEU A 145 -8.89 -5.33 3.02
CA LEU A 145 -9.60 -4.06 3.25
C LEU A 145 -11.03 -4.25 3.79
N ASN A 146 -11.73 -5.30 3.33
CA ASN A 146 -13.18 -5.47 3.51
C ASN A 146 -13.95 -4.25 2.98
N SER A 147 -13.65 -3.92 1.74
CA SER A 147 -14.16 -2.74 1.05
C SER A 147 -15.69 -2.73 1.01
N ALA A 148 -16.28 -1.56 1.27
CA ALA A 148 -17.70 -1.35 1.08
C ALA A 148 -18.02 -1.44 -0.42
N PRO A 149 -19.10 -2.15 -0.81
CA PRO A 149 -19.47 -2.25 -2.22
C PRO A 149 -19.65 -0.88 -2.88
N LYS A 150 -19.21 -0.74 -4.13
CA LYS A 150 -19.34 0.49 -4.94
C LYS A 150 -18.63 1.73 -4.37
N ARG A 151 -17.70 1.56 -3.43
CA ARG A 151 -16.78 2.59 -2.95
C ARG A 151 -15.37 2.31 -3.49
N ARG A 152 -14.41 3.17 -3.15
CA ARG A 152 -12.98 2.82 -3.27
C ARG A 152 -12.65 1.58 -2.43
N GLY A 153 -11.43 1.07 -2.56
CA GLY A 153 -11.07 -0.21 -1.97
C GLY A 153 -10.12 -1.02 -2.84
N THR A 154 -9.12 -0.36 -3.41
CA THR A 154 -8.09 -0.97 -4.23
C THR A 154 -6.92 -1.40 -3.36
N GLY A 155 -6.51 -2.66 -3.44
CA GLY A 155 -5.39 -3.14 -2.65
C GLY A 155 -4.06 -2.58 -3.14
N PHE A 156 -3.76 -2.78 -4.42
CA PHE A 156 -2.55 -2.27 -5.06
C PHE A 156 -2.96 -1.39 -6.23
N LEU A 157 -2.82 -0.07 -6.08
CA LEU A 157 -3.27 0.92 -7.05
C LEU A 157 -2.07 1.64 -7.65
N TYR A 158 -1.88 1.48 -8.96
CA TYR A 158 -0.86 2.18 -9.73
C TYR A 158 -1.48 3.00 -10.86
N LYS A 159 -1.53 4.32 -10.68
CA LYS A 159 -2.14 5.24 -11.64
C LYS A 159 -1.26 5.52 -12.86
N ILE A 160 -1.90 6.11 -13.87
CA ILE A 160 -1.32 6.42 -15.18
C ILE A 160 -0.07 7.31 -15.13
N GLY A 161 -0.04 8.30 -14.23
CA GLY A 161 1.03 9.30 -14.18
C GLY A 161 1.32 9.95 -15.53
N SER A 162 2.59 10.28 -15.72
CA SER A 162 3.21 10.71 -16.97
C SER A 162 3.81 9.54 -17.75
N GLN A 163 3.38 8.29 -17.52
CA GLN A 163 4.05 7.08 -18.02
C GLN A 163 4.30 7.04 -19.54
N VAL A 164 3.46 7.71 -20.35
CA VAL A 164 3.69 7.86 -21.81
C VAL A 164 4.97 8.64 -22.10
N LYS A 165 5.20 9.72 -21.36
CA LYS A 165 6.38 10.60 -21.50
C LYS A 165 7.57 10.01 -20.76
N ASN A 166 7.34 9.52 -19.55
CA ASN A 166 8.35 9.01 -18.64
C ASN A 166 7.95 7.60 -18.20
N PRO A 167 8.31 6.55 -18.96
CA PRO A 167 8.00 5.18 -18.57
C PRO A 167 8.55 4.86 -17.19
N GLN A 168 7.72 4.21 -16.38
CA GLN A 168 8.04 3.90 -14.99
C GLN A 168 8.06 2.38 -14.80
N THR A 169 8.93 1.93 -13.89
CA THR A 169 9.17 0.52 -13.62
C THR A 169 8.60 0.13 -12.25
N ILE A 170 8.07 -1.10 -12.19
CA ILE A 170 7.52 -1.67 -10.97
C ILE A 170 7.83 -3.16 -10.89
N THR A 171 8.25 -3.60 -9.71
CA THR A 171 8.43 -5.01 -9.35
C THR A 171 7.45 -5.36 -8.24
N CYS A 172 6.40 -6.11 -8.58
CA CYS A 172 5.29 -6.46 -7.71
C CYS A 172 5.10 -7.99 -7.67
N TYR A 173 5.46 -8.63 -6.56
CA TYR A 173 5.38 -10.08 -6.46
C TYR A 173 5.08 -10.65 -5.08
N ASN A 174 4.50 -11.85 -5.03
CA ASN A 174 4.24 -12.56 -3.78
C ASN A 174 3.36 -11.78 -2.79
N ASN A 175 2.43 -10.96 -3.30
CA ASN A 175 1.47 -10.20 -2.50
C ASN A 175 0.11 -10.91 -2.45
N MET A 176 -0.68 -10.61 -1.40
CA MET A 176 -2.06 -11.05 -1.25
C MET A 176 -3.00 -9.85 -1.21
N ALA A 177 -3.99 -9.80 -2.10
CA ALA A 177 -5.15 -8.91 -1.97
C ALA A 177 -6.38 -9.73 -1.56
N ILE A 178 -7.09 -9.33 -0.51
CA ILE A 178 -8.15 -10.10 0.11
C ILE A 178 -9.35 -9.17 0.37
N ASN A 179 -10.57 -9.58 -0.02
CA ASN A 179 -11.80 -8.81 0.23
C ASN A 179 -11.71 -7.33 -0.20
N CYS A 180 -11.09 -7.06 -1.36
CA CYS A 180 -10.96 -5.72 -1.93
C CYS A 180 -11.99 -5.51 -3.05
N ASN A 181 -12.39 -4.26 -3.32
CA ASN A 181 -13.14 -3.97 -4.53
C ASN A 181 -12.28 -4.20 -5.77
N TYR A 182 -11.03 -3.74 -5.73
CA TYR A 182 -10.02 -4.05 -6.73
C TYR A 182 -8.82 -4.69 -6.03
N GLY A 183 -8.40 -5.87 -6.46
CA GLY A 183 -7.19 -6.51 -5.90
C GLY A 183 -5.96 -5.72 -6.33
N PHE A 184 -5.73 -5.70 -7.64
CA PHE A 184 -4.64 -4.98 -8.29
C PHE A 184 -5.22 -4.15 -9.44
N GLU A 185 -5.10 -2.83 -9.37
CA GLU A 185 -5.39 -1.92 -10.49
C GLU A 185 -4.08 -1.26 -10.93
N VAL A 186 -3.68 -1.53 -12.17
CA VAL A 186 -2.34 -1.16 -12.66
C VAL A 186 -2.45 -0.54 -14.04
N VAL A 187 -2.02 0.71 -14.17
CA VAL A 187 -1.81 1.36 -15.46
C VAL A 187 -0.32 1.36 -15.77
N THR A 188 0.07 1.01 -16.99
CA THR A 188 1.47 1.11 -17.43
C THR A 188 1.60 1.24 -18.95
N THR A 189 2.76 1.69 -19.47
CA THR A 189 3.09 1.54 -20.91
C THR A 189 3.38 0.08 -21.29
N GLY A 190 3.55 -0.78 -20.27
CA GLY A 190 3.39 -2.23 -20.34
C GLY A 190 4.37 -2.98 -21.22
N SER A 191 5.63 -2.57 -21.23
CA SER A 191 6.69 -3.52 -21.58
C SER A 191 6.92 -4.48 -20.40
N PRO A 192 6.66 -5.79 -20.56
CA PRO A 192 6.99 -6.76 -19.54
C PRO A 192 8.51 -6.79 -19.31
N ALA A 193 9.33 -6.43 -20.28
CA ALA A 193 10.79 -6.39 -20.11
C ALA A 193 11.27 -5.48 -18.96
N THR A 194 10.44 -4.52 -18.51
CA THR A 194 10.79 -3.56 -17.45
C THR A 194 9.91 -3.66 -16.21
N ASN A 195 8.77 -4.37 -16.29
CA ASN A 195 7.82 -4.52 -15.19
C ASN A 195 7.65 -5.97 -14.81
N VAL A 196 7.73 -6.27 -13.51
CA VAL A 196 7.53 -7.61 -12.97
C VAL A 196 6.23 -7.62 -12.19
N PHE A 197 5.24 -8.34 -12.69
CA PHE A 197 4.01 -8.70 -11.95
C PHE A 197 3.88 -10.22 -11.95
N ASP A 198 4.29 -10.85 -10.86
CA ASP A 198 4.37 -12.31 -10.77
C ASP A 198 3.99 -12.79 -9.38
N ASN A 199 3.50 -14.00 -9.28
CA ASN A 199 3.33 -14.72 -8.03
C ASN A 199 2.41 -14.01 -7.03
N ASN A 200 1.47 -13.16 -7.48
CA ASN A 200 0.49 -12.52 -6.60
C ASN A 200 -0.82 -13.29 -6.57
N ILE A 201 -1.57 -13.15 -5.48
CA ILE A 201 -2.92 -13.73 -5.37
C ILE A 201 -3.97 -12.69 -4.98
N ALA A 202 -5.16 -12.85 -5.53
CA ALA A 202 -6.35 -12.10 -5.18
C ALA A 202 -7.44 -13.07 -4.67
N VAL A 203 -7.93 -12.86 -3.45
CA VAL A 203 -8.92 -13.72 -2.80
C VAL A 203 -10.18 -12.93 -2.49
N SER A 204 -11.31 -13.36 -3.05
CA SER A 204 -12.63 -12.74 -2.83
C SER A 204 -12.65 -11.23 -3.13
N CYS A 205 -11.86 -10.80 -4.11
CA CYS A 205 -11.92 -9.43 -4.64
C CYS A 205 -13.02 -9.29 -5.70
N THR A 206 -13.73 -8.15 -5.74
CA THR A 206 -14.77 -7.90 -6.75
C THR A 206 -14.17 -7.87 -8.17
N VAL A 207 -13.05 -7.14 -8.33
CA VAL A 207 -12.21 -7.11 -9.53
C VAL A 207 -10.80 -7.54 -9.13
N PRO A 208 -10.41 -8.81 -9.29
CA PRO A 208 -9.12 -9.31 -8.83
C PRO A 208 -7.93 -8.59 -9.44
N TYR A 209 -7.96 -8.41 -10.76
CA TYR A 209 -6.91 -7.78 -11.55
C TYR A 209 -7.55 -6.87 -12.60
N GLU A 210 -7.15 -5.61 -12.63
CA GLU A 210 -7.49 -4.66 -13.67
C GLU A 210 -6.21 -4.01 -14.19
N TYR A 211 -5.84 -4.38 -15.40
CA TYR A 211 -4.60 -3.98 -16.02
C TYR A 211 -4.90 -3.14 -17.25
N LYS A 212 -4.25 -1.98 -17.33
CA LYS A 212 -4.50 -0.96 -18.35
C LYS A 212 -3.18 -0.54 -18.98
N TYR A 213 -3.19 -0.40 -20.30
CA TYR A 213 -2.12 0.20 -21.07
C TYR A 213 -2.38 1.67 -21.31
N VAL A 214 -1.31 2.45 -21.28
CA VAL A 214 -1.30 3.82 -21.75
C VAL A 214 -0.30 3.99 -22.89
N THR A 215 -0.70 4.71 -23.92
CA THR A 215 0.12 5.09 -25.07
C THR A 215 -0.08 6.58 -25.38
N ASP A 216 0.69 7.11 -26.32
CA ASP A 216 0.49 8.44 -26.90
C ASP A 216 -0.86 8.62 -27.59
N LYS A 217 -1.49 7.52 -28.03
CA LYS A 217 -2.74 7.51 -28.81
C LYS A 217 -3.99 7.11 -28.02
N ALA A 218 -3.82 6.37 -26.94
CA ALA A 218 -4.92 5.84 -26.14
C ALA A 218 -4.55 5.82 -24.66
N ARG A 219 -5.48 6.28 -23.82
CA ARG A 219 -5.40 6.17 -22.36
C ARG A 219 -6.23 4.97 -21.89
N ASP A 220 -5.78 4.34 -20.81
CA ASP A 220 -6.54 3.35 -20.04
C ASP A 220 -7.12 2.17 -20.85
N THR A 221 -6.37 1.65 -21.82
CA THR A 221 -6.79 0.50 -22.63
C THR A 221 -6.63 -0.80 -21.84
N ALA A 222 -7.72 -1.50 -21.55
CA ALA A 222 -7.67 -2.77 -20.82
C ALA A 222 -6.74 -3.81 -21.50
N SER A 223 -6.01 -4.58 -20.71
CA SER A 223 -5.09 -5.61 -21.21
C SER A 223 -4.83 -6.70 -20.19
N THR A 224 -4.29 -7.82 -20.64
CA THR A 224 -3.77 -8.91 -19.79
C THR A 224 -2.26 -9.07 -19.90
N ALA A 225 -1.60 -8.28 -20.76
CA ALA A 225 -0.21 -8.49 -21.18
C ALA A 225 0.85 -7.83 -20.28
N ILE A 226 0.47 -7.17 -19.18
CA ILE A 226 1.44 -6.47 -18.32
C ILE A 226 2.19 -7.39 -17.34
N THR A 227 1.87 -8.68 -17.31
CA THR A 227 2.47 -9.64 -16.36
C THR A 227 3.48 -10.54 -17.07
N ASN A 228 4.70 -10.60 -16.55
CA ASN A 228 5.68 -11.63 -16.92
C ASN A 228 5.43 -12.99 -16.24
N GLY A 229 4.55 -13.02 -15.25
CA GLY A 229 4.41 -14.14 -14.34
C GLY A 229 2.98 -14.59 -14.10
N THR A 230 2.80 -15.53 -13.17
CA THR A 230 1.52 -16.14 -12.86
C THR A 230 0.88 -15.47 -11.66
N ASN A 231 -0.31 -14.88 -11.84
CA ASN A 231 -1.09 -14.27 -10.78
C ASN A 231 -2.47 -14.95 -10.71
N LEU A 232 -2.89 -15.37 -9.52
CA LEU A 232 -4.06 -16.24 -9.36
C LEU A 232 -5.19 -15.60 -8.56
N THR A 233 -6.42 -15.91 -8.98
CA THR A 233 -7.63 -15.52 -8.27
C THR A 233 -8.25 -16.71 -7.55
N TYR A 234 -8.76 -16.49 -6.34
CA TYR A 234 -9.60 -17.43 -5.61
C TYR A 234 -10.90 -16.73 -5.20
N THR A 235 -12.05 -17.32 -5.53
CA THR A 235 -13.36 -16.77 -5.12
C THR A 235 -13.74 -17.12 -3.68
N THR A 236 -13.05 -18.11 -3.09
CA THR A 236 -13.26 -18.63 -1.74
C THR A 236 -11.91 -18.83 -1.03
N ASP A 237 -11.95 -19.09 0.28
CA ASP A 237 -10.76 -19.34 1.10
C ASP A 237 -9.89 -20.48 0.51
N PRO A 238 -8.65 -20.19 0.06
CA PRO A 238 -7.78 -21.17 -0.58
C PRO A 238 -6.99 -22.04 0.42
N GLY A 239 -7.32 -21.98 1.71
CA GLY A 239 -6.64 -22.74 2.77
C GLY A 239 -5.87 -21.88 3.76
N PHE A 240 -6.38 -20.68 4.07
CA PHE A 240 -5.92 -19.90 5.21
C PHE A 240 -6.19 -20.61 6.53
N VAL A 241 -5.33 -20.42 7.53
CA VAL A 241 -5.51 -20.99 8.87
C VAL A 241 -6.83 -20.53 9.47
N ASN A 242 -7.16 -19.23 9.38
CA ASN A 242 -8.48 -18.71 9.72
C ASN A 242 -8.71 -17.34 9.05
N MET A 243 -9.29 -17.34 7.84
CA MET A 243 -9.56 -16.12 7.07
C MET A 243 -10.46 -15.12 7.83
N LYS A 244 -11.48 -15.61 8.55
CA LYS A 244 -12.43 -14.74 9.29
C LYS A 244 -11.78 -14.00 10.45
N ALA A 245 -10.73 -14.57 11.02
CA ALA A 245 -9.95 -13.99 12.12
C ALA A 245 -8.66 -13.31 11.62
N TYR A 246 -8.56 -12.96 10.33
CA TYR A 246 -7.39 -12.33 9.70
C TYR A 246 -6.09 -13.14 9.85
N ASN A 247 -6.20 -14.45 10.11
CA ASN A 247 -5.07 -15.34 10.15
C ASN A 247 -4.82 -15.91 8.75
N PHE A 248 -4.15 -15.12 7.93
CA PHE A 248 -3.84 -15.42 6.53
C PHE A 248 -2.58 -16.28 6.35
N ARG A 249 -2.06 -16.90 7.42
CA ARG A 249 -1.08 -17.97 7.28
C ARG A 249 -1.69 -19.10 6.46
N LEU A 250 -0.89 -19.75 5.62
CA LEU A 250 -1.33 -20.85 4.79
C LEU A 250 -1.18 -22.18 5.53
N LYS A 251 -2.23 -23.02 5.51
CA LYS A 251 -2.13 -24.42 5.94
C LYS A 251 -1.23 -25.19 4.98
N ALA A 252 -0.59 -26.25 5.46
CA ALA A 252 0.31 -27.08 4.65
C ALA A 252 -0.38 -27.68 3.40
N ASP A 253 -1.69 -27.89 3.46
CA ASP A 253 -2.52 -28.40 2.37
C ASP A 253 -3.23 -27.27 1.58
N SER A 254 -2.83 -26.01 1.76
CA SER A 254 -3.42 -24.89 1.02
C SER A 254 -3.32 -25.10 -0.49
N LYS A 255 -4.44 -24.81 -1.18
CA LYS A 255 -4.55 -24.87 -2.63
C LYS A 255 -3.50 -24.00 -3.33
N ILE A 256 -3.06 -22.90 -2.69
CA ILE A 256 -2.03 -22.00 -3.22
C ILE A 256 -0.72 -22.74 -3.49
N PHE A 257 -0.27 -23.64 -2.62
CA PHE A 257 0.99 -24.35 -2.84
C PHE A 257 0.95 -25.32 -4.02
N LYS A 258 -0.26 -25.79 -4.38
CA LYS A 258 -0.47 -26.62 -5.56
C LYS A 258 -0.58 -25.78 -6.83
N ASP A 259 -1.39 -24.73 -6.79
CA ASP A 259 -1.72 -23.93 -7.98
C ASP A 259 -0.61 -22.93 -8.33
N LEU A 260 0.16 -22.47 -7.34
CA LEU A 260 1.25 -21.49 -7.47
C LEU A 260 2.46 -21.91 -6.60
N PRO A 261 3.23 -22.93 -7.01
CA PRO A 261 4.28 -23.55 -6.17
C PRO A 261 5.41 -22.60 -5.73
N ASN A 262 5.62 -21.50 -6.45
CA ASN A 262 6.61 -20.49 -6.11
C ASN A 262 6.10 -19.49 -5.05
N PHE A 263 4.82 -19.53 -4.69
CA PHE A 263 4.25 -18.65 -3.67
C PHE A 263 4.85 -18.96 -2.31
N LYS A 264 5.45 -17.94 -1.69
CA LYS A 264 6.05 -18.03 -0.36
C LYS A 264 5.05 -17.56 0.67
N SER A 265 4.90 -18.36 1.73
CA SER A 265 4.13 -17.95 2.90
C SER A 265 4.65 -16.65 3.47
N LEU A 266 3.71 -15.79 3.88
CA LEU A 266 4.03 -14.47 4.40
C LEU A 266 4.09 -14.49 5.93
N PRO A 267 5.09 -13.83 6.54
CA PRO A 267 5.30 -13.86 7.99
C PRO A 267 4.37 -12.85 8.70
N ILE A 268 3.06 -13.02 8.58
CA ILE A 268 2.05 -12.10 9.14
C ILE A 268 2.20 -11.91 10.66
N ASP A 269 2.72 -12.92 11.37
CA ASP A 269 3.04 -12.87 12.79
C ASP A 269 4.19 -11.91 13.15
N LYS A 270 4.97 -11.46 12.15
CA LYS A 270 6.04 -10.48 12.30
C LYS A 270 5.66 -9.07 11.84
N MET A 271 4.46 -8.90 11.29
CA MET A 271 3.97 -7.61 10.79
C MET A 271 3.34 -6.84 11.94
N GLY A 272 3.77 -5.59 12.14
CA GLY A 272 3.39 -4.73 13.25
C GLY A 272 4.43 -4.69 14.37
N LEU A 273 3.97 -4.39 15.58
CA LEU A 273 4.80 -4.20 16.78
C LEU A 273 5.45 -5.51 17.25
N PHE A 274 6.60 -5.39 17.90
CA PHE A 274 7.29 -6.52 18.53
C PHE A 274 7.84 -6.16 19.92
N ILE A 275 8.13 -7.18 20.72
CA ILE A 275 8.71 -7.02 22.07
C ILE A 275 10.21 -6.76 21.96
N ASP A 276 10.69 -5.74 22.66
CA ASP A 276 12.10 -5.37 22.72
C ASP A 276 12.48 -4.79 24.09
N ASP A 277 13.60 -4.06 24.14
CA ASP A 277 14.10 -3.42 25.36
C ASP A 277 13.16 -2.33 25.91
N TYR A 278 12.31 -1.74 25.06
CA TYR A 278 11.42 -0.63 25.39
C TYR A 278 9.95 -1.05 25.45
N ARG A 279 9.50 -1.92 24.53
CA ARG A 279 8.13 -2.45 24.46
C ARG A 279 8.07 -3.81 25.12
N LYS A 280 7.62 -3.85 26.38
CA LYS A 280 7.50 -5.10 27.17
C LYS A 280 6.17 -5.84 27.00
N VAL A 281 5.17 -5.15 26.47
CA VAL A 281 3.83 -5.70 26.22
C VAL A 281 3.31 -5.17 24.89
N LEU A 282 2.67 -6.03 24.11
CA LEU A 282 1.93 -5.64 22.91
C LEU A 282 0.49 -5.32 23.27
N PRO A 283 -0.13 -4.31 22.64
CA PRO A 283 -1.56 -4.10 22.79
C PRO A 283 -2.33 -5.35 22.31
N THR A 284 -3.38 -5.71 23.03
CA THR A 284 -4.29 -6.77 22.62
C THR A 284 -5.15 -6.32 21.44
N ASP A 285 -5.63 -7.28 20.63
CA ASP A 285 -6.50 -6.98 19.49
C ASP A 285 -7.76 -6.20 19.89
N LYS A 286 -8.26 -6.41 21.13
CA LYS A 286 -9.41 -5.71 21.69
C LYS A 286 -9.09 -4.26 22.05
N GLU A 287 -7.92 -3.98 22.62
CA GLU A 287 -7.53 -2.62 23.03
C GLU A 287 -7.39 -1.67 21.84
N VAL A 288 -6.93 -2.18 20.68
CA VAL A 288 -6.72 -1.37 19.48
C VAL A 288 -7.78 -1.55 18.41
N ASN A 289 -8.85 -2.31 18.69
CA ASN A 289 -9.89 -2.62 17.70
C ASN A 289 -9.33 -3.21 16.39
N ARG A 290 -8.29 -4.05 16.49
CA ARG A 290 -7.44 -4.47 15.35
C ARG A 290 -8.23 -5.01 14.17
N PHE A 291 -9.16 -5.93 14.41
CA PHE A 291 -9.92 -6.64 13.37
C PHE A 291 -11.39 -6.20 13.29
N ILE A 292 -11.70 -5.01 13.80
CA ILE A 292 -13.04 -4.44 13.75
C ILE A 292 -13.15 -3.55 12.52
N ASN A 293 -14.13 -3.82 11.67
CA ASN A 293 -14.41 -2.95 10.52
C ASN A 293 -15.17 -1.70 10.98
N LEU A 294 -14.43 -0.63 11.29
CA LEU A 294 -15.01 0.66 11.60
C LEU A 294 -15.57 1.27 10.31
N LYS A 295 -16.88 1.54 10.27
CA LYS A 295 -17.49 2.24 9.15
C LYS A 295 -17.04 3.70 9.15
N SER A 296 -16.81 4.26 7.96
CA SER A 296 -16.70 5.71 7.79
C SER A 296 -17.90 6.40 8.43
N LYS A 297 -17.68 7.50 9.15
CA LYS A 297 -18.79 8.26 9.73
C LYS A 297 -19.53 8.99 8.61
N ASP A 298 -20.67 8.44 8.20
CA ASP A 298 -21.60 9.11 7.30
C ASP A 298 -21.91 10.50 7.87
N GLY A 299 -21.55 11.56 7.14
CA GLY A 299 -21.85 12.95 7.53
C GLY A 299 -20.67 13.92 7.63
N TYR A 300 -19.41 13.49 7.46
CA TYR A 300 -18.27 14.40 7.31
C TYR A 300 -17.35 14.11 6.10
N GLY A 301 -17.57 13.00 5.39
CA GLY A 301 -16.84 12.68 4.17
C GLY A 301 -17.44 13.39 2.98
N THR A 302 -16.96 14.60 2.72
CA THR A 302 -16.97 15.12 1.36
C THR A 302 -16.02 14.25 0.55
N ASP A 303 -16.46 13.67 -0.56
CA ASP A 303 -15.57 13.29 -1.65
C ASP A 303 -14.86 14.60 -2.05
N ILE A 304 -13.72 14.90 -1.43
CA ILE A 304 -12.88 15.98 -1.91
C ILE A 304 -12.21 15.40 -3.13
N LEU A 305 -12.88 15.57 -4.27
CA LEU A 305 -12.28 15.42 -5.58
C LEU A 305 -11.19 16.50 -5.69
N ASP A 306 -10.04 16.25 -5.11
CA ASP A 306 -8.84 17.05 -5.31
C ASP A 306 -8.29 16.70 -6.70
N ARG A 307 -8.96 17.23 -7.74
CA ARG A 307 -8.48 17.31 -9.13
C ARG A 307 -9.42 18.13 -10.02
N GLY A 308 -9.12 19.42 -10.12
CA GLY A 308 -9.19 20.16 -11.38
C GLY A 308 -7.87 20.02 -12.13
#